data_AF-A0A7V8VYJ3-F1
#
_entry.id   AF-A0A7V8VYJ3-F1
#
_cell.length_a   1.000
_cell.length_b   1.000
_cell.length_c   1.000
_cell.angle_alpha   90.00
_cell.angle_beta   90.00
_cell.angle_gamma   90.00
#
_symmetry.space_group_name_H-M   'P 1'
#
loop_
_entity.id
_entity.type
_entity.pdbx_description
1 polymer ?
#
loop_
_entity_poly.entity_id
_entity_poly.type
_entity_poly.pdbx_seq_one_letter_code
_entity_poly.pdbx_strand_id
1 'polypeptide(L)'
;MNDLPATATSAAGPAGGGGETRIEVDLVRNTITVTVPDAVRNTFGGVGAAGTPVMGTLDIGVRGRMIGLEIGEHYVDIGASEAGTAHLTRSVAVALTAHREHHGLVAVSFRRSGEDYEISFPSGNQCWEIGRPDSGSTVRVCSVLTG
;
A
#
# COMPACT_ATOMS: atom_id res chain seq x y z
N MET A 1 11.51 42.19 6.92
CA MET A 1 12.15 41.15 7.73
C MET A 1 11.56 39.84 7.28
N ASN A 2 12.31 39.10 6.45
CA ASN A 2 11.94 37.78 5.97
C ASN A 2 12.49 36.77 6.98
N ASP A 3 11.62 36.17 7.79
CA ASP A 3 11.96 34.95 8.52
C ASP A 3 11.38 33.75 7.78
N LEU A 4 12.29 32.91 7.31
CA LEU A 4 12.05 31.64 6.62
C LEU A 4 11.41 30.63 7.59
N PRO A 5 10.57 29.71 7.10
CA PRO A 5 9.84 28.78 7.95
C PRO A 5 10.72 27.68 8.55
N ALA A 6 10.23 27.20 9.69
CA ALA A 6 10.78 26.18 10.57
C ALA A 6 11.35 24.95 9.85
N THR A 7 12.49 24.53 10.38
CA THR A 7 13.12 23.23 10.24
C THR A 7 12.09 22.11 10.18
N ALA A 8 11.97 21.44 9.03
CA ALA A 8 11.22 20.20 8.92
C ALA A 8 11.98 19.11 9.69
N THR A 9 11.66 18.97 10.98
CA THR A 9 12.00 17.78 11.73
C THR A 9 11.25 16.62 11.09
N SER A 10 11.96 15.80 10.32
CA SER A 10 11.51 14.48 9.93
C SER A 10 11.29 13.69 11.23
N ALA A 11 10.04 13.61 11.67
CA ALA A 11 9.67 12.76 12.78
C ALA A 11 9.78 11.32 12.29
N ALA A 12 10.94 10.72 12.53
CA ALA A 12 11.06 9.27 12.59
C ALA A 12 10.00 8.78 13.58
N GLY A 13 8.95 8.13 13.07
CA GLY A 13 7.97 7.43 13.89
C GLY A 13 8.67 6.40 14.77
N PRO A 14 8.13 6.11 15.96
CA PRO A 14 8.79 5.22 16.89
C PRO A 14 8.89 3.82 16.28
N ALA A 15 10.08 3.24 16.34
CA ALA A 15 10.29 1.82 16.10
C ALA A 15 9.59 1.02 17.20
N GLY A 16 8.31 0.71 17.01
CA GLY A 16 7.50 -0.13 17.90
C GLY A 16 7.03 -1.37 17.15
N GLY A 17 7.58 -2.53 17.51
CA GLY A 17 7.26 -3.82 16.89
C GLY A 17 5.78 -4.18 17.00
N GLY A 18 5.09 -4.15 15.86
CA GLY A 18 3.73 -4.64 15.71
C GLY A 18 3.28 -4.59 14.25
N GLY A 19 3.70 -5.57 13.45
CA GLY A 19 3.14 -5.93 12.13
C GLY A 19 2.45 -4.83 11.32
N GLU A 20 3.13 -3.70 11.11
CA GLU A 20 2.52 -2.49 10.58
C GLU A 20 2.47 -2.56 9.06
N THR A 21 1.29 -2.35 8.47
CA THR A 21 1.12 -2.27 7.02
C THR A 21 2.02 -1.15 6.50
N ARG A 22 2.97 -1.49 5.64
CA ARG A 22 3.91 -0.55 5.03
C ARG A 22 3.68 -0.50 3.53
N ILE A 23 3.77 0.71 2.96
CA ILE A 23 3.73 0.88 1.50
C ILE A 23 5.05 1.46 1.03
N GLU A 24 5.70 0.79 0.10
CA GLU A 24 6.91 1.27 -0.55
C GLU A 24 6.61 1.59 -2.00
N VAL A 25 7.09 2.74 -2.45
CA VAL A 25 6.94 3.20 -3.83
C VAL A 25 8.31 3.31 -4.44
N ASP A 26 8.60 2.39 -5.35
CA ASP A 26 9.83 2.39 -6.13
C ASP A 26 9.56 3.09 -7.46
N LEU A 27 10.06 4.31 -7.59
CA LEU A 27 9.87 5.11 -8.79
C LEU A 27 10.74 4.64 -9.95
N VAL A 28 11.89 4.01 -9.68
CA VAL A 28 12.83 3.55 -10.71
C VAL A 28 12.29 2.28 -11.36
N ARG A 29 11.84 1.33 -10.54
CA ARG A 29 11.20 0.10 -11.01
C ARG A 29 9.73 0.31 -11.34
N ASN A 30 9.12 1.46 -11.02
CA ASN A 30 7.70 1.75 -11.22
C ASN A 30 6.80 0.66 -10.58
N THR A 31 7.10 0.35 -9.32
CA THR A 31 6.43 -0.68 -8.53
C THR A 31 5.96 -0.14 -7.19
N ILE A 32 4.85 -0.67 -6.70
CA ILE A 32 4.38 -0.47 -5.33
C ILE A 32 4.51 -1.82 -4.61
N THR A 33 5.02 -1.78 -3.39
CA THR A 33 5.06 -2.93 -2.48
C THR A 33 4.21 -2.62 -1.26
N VAL A 34 3.30 -3.53 -0.90
CA VAL A 34 2.46 -3.45 0.29
C VAL A 34 2.81 -4.62 1.20
N THR A 35 3.33 -4.32 2.39
CA THR A 35 3.64 -5.33 3.42
C THR A 35 2.39 -5.57 4.27
N VAL A 36 1.98 -6.83 4.38
CA VAL A 36 0.75 -7.28 5.06
C VAL A 36 1.02 -8.49 5.97
N PRO A 37 0.12 -8.84 6.91
CA PRO A 37 0.25 -10.04 7.74
C PRO A 37 0.28 -11.36 6.94
N ASP A 38 0.95 -12.41 7.46
CA ASP A 38 1.15 -13.74 6.79
C ASP A 38 -0.14 -14.47 6.36
N ALA A 39 -1.34 -13.97 6.72
CA ALA A 39 -2.61 -14.58 6.35
C ALA A 39 -2.77 -14.76 4.82
N VAL A 40 -2.22 -13.82 4.03
CA VAL A 40 -2.26 -13.90 2.55
C VAL A 40 -1.33 -14.97 1.97
N ARG A 41 -0.43 -15.57 2.76
CA ARG A 41 0.59 -16.50 2.28
C ARG A 41 0.03 -17.73 1.56
N ASN A 42 -1.14 -18.20 1.99
CA ASN A 42 -1.80 -19.37 1.40
C ASN A 42 -2.25 -19.08 -0.04
N THR A 43 -2.64 -17.83 -0.34
CA THR A 43 -3.00 -17.37 -1.70
C THR A 43 -1.85 -17.55 -2.69
N PHE A 44 -0.61 -17.44 -2.22
CA PHE A 44 0.60 -17.57 -3.02
C PHE A 44 1.26 -18.97 -2.95
N GLY A 45 0.56 -19.99 -2.43
CA GLY A 45 1.06 -21.37 -2.43
C GLY A 45 2.33 -21.63 -1.62
N GLY A 46 2.65 -20.76 -0.65
CA GLY A 46 3.88 -20.84 0.15
C GLY A 46 4.97 -19.88 -0.34
N VAL A 47 4.88 -18.63 0.09
CA VAL A 47 5.79 -17.54 -0.31
C VAL A 47 7.26 -17.83 0.07
N GLY A 48 8.15 -17.81 -0.92
CA GLY A 48 9.60 -17.97 -0.78
C GLY A 48 10.28 -18.13 -2.15
N ALA A 49 10.94 -17.07 -2.64
CA ALA A 49 11.46 -16.89 -4.00
C ALA A 49 10.38 -16.79 -5.10
N ALA A 50 10.71 -16.08 -6.19
CA ALA A 50 9.82 -15.62 -7.27
C ALA A 50 8.76 -16.66 -7.67
N GLY A 51 7.58 -16.57 -7.04
CA GLY A 51 6.44 -17.41 -7.34
C GLY A 51 5.73 -16.95 -8.61
N THR A 52 4.89 -17.81 -9.15
CA THR A 52 3.95 -17.44 -10.21
C THR A 52 3.13 -16.23 -9.75
N PRO A 53 3.05 -15.14 -10.55
CA PRO A 53 2.20 -14.02 -10.22
C PRO A 53 0.76 -14.49 -10.01
N VAL A 54 0.12 -14.01 -8.95
CA VAL A 54 -1.32 -14.21 -8.73
C VAL A 54 -2.06 -12.96 -9.16
N MET A 55 -3.31 -13.11 -9.58
CA MET A 55 -4.14 -11.95 -9.87
C MET A 55 -4.75 -11.42 -8.56
N GLY A 56 -4.76 -10.10 -8.42
CA GLY A 56 -5.55 -9.38 -7.42
C GLY A 56 -6.33 -8.24 -8.05
N THR A 57 -7.14 -7.58 -7.24
CA THR A 57 -7.94 -6.42 -7.65
C THR A 57 -7.38 -5.19 -6.96
N LEU A 58 -7.06 -4.17 -7.74
CA LEU A 58 -6.63 -2.87 -7.24
C LEU A 58 -7.79 -1.89 -7.35
N ASP A 59 -8.18 -1.31 -6.23
CA ASP A 59 -9.17 -0.24 -6.20
C ASP A 59 -8.48 1.13 -6.27
N ILE A 60 -8.93 1.93 -7.24
CA ILE A 60 -8.37 3.23 -7.57
C ILE A 60 -9.48 4.28 -7.48
N GLY A 61 -9.30 5.23 -6.57
CA GLY A 61 -10.13 6.41 -6.44
C GLY A 61 -9.75 7.54 -7.40
N VAL A 62 -10.30 8.72 -7.13
CA VAL A 62 -10.07 9.92 -7.93
C VAL A 62 -8.58 10.23 -8.09
N ARG A 63 -8.22 10.71 -9.28
CA ARG A 63 -6.85 11.16 -9.61
C ARG A 63 -5.77 10.09 -9.38
N GLY A 64 -6.11 8.82 -9.59
CA GLY A 64 -5.14 7.72 -9.48
C GLY A 64 -4.75 7.39 -8.04
N ARG A 65 -5.62 7.67 -7.06
CA ARG A 65 -5.37 7.32 -5.66
C ARG A 65 -5.64 5.84 -5.44
N MET A 66 -4.65 5.09 -4.94
CA MET A 66 -4.86 3.75 -4.43
C MET A 66 -5.72 3.82 -3.16
N ILE A 67 -6.86 3.12 -3.16
CA ILE A 67 -7.79 3.07 -2.02
C ILE A 67 -7.83 1.68 -1.38
N GLY A 68 -7.54 0.62 -2.14
CA GLY A 68 -7.35 -0.69 -1.56
C GLY A 68 -6.80 -1.73 -2.53
N LEU A 69 -6.49 -2.88 -1.97
CA LEU A 69 -5.92 -4.02 -2.68
C LEU A 69 -6.55 -5.31 -2.18
N GLU A 70 -7.17 -6.05 -3.09
CA GLU A 70 -7.71 -7.38 -2.86
C GLU A 70 -6.71 -8.45 -3.31
N ILE A 71 -6.48 -9.44 -2.44
CA ILE A 71 -5.52 -10.53 -2.62
C ILE A 71 -6.16 -11.83 -2.14
N GLY A 72 -6.73 -12.61 -3.06
CA GLY A 72 -7.55 -13.76 -2.68
C GLY A 72 -8.77 -13.28 -1.87
N GLU A 73 -8.96 -13.80 -0.66
CA GLU A 73 -10.07 -13.40 0.22
C GLU A 73 -9.74 -12.22 1.16
N HIS A 74 -8.55 -11.63 1.02
CA HIS A 74 -8.09 -10.55 1.88
C HIS A 74 -8.16 -9.21 1.18
N TYR A 75 -8.76 -8.23 1.85
CA TYR A 75 -8.78 -6.84 1.42
C TYR A 75 -7.90 -5.99 2.34
N VAL A 76 -7.02 -5.20 1.73
CA VAL A 76 -6.16 -4.23 2.40
C VAL A 76 -6.71 -2.84 2.14
N ASP A 77 -7.23 -2.20 3.18
CA ASP A 77 -7.62 -0.79 3.10
C ASP A 77 -6.35 0.08 3.14
N ILE A 78 -6.16 0.85 2.07
CA ILE A 78 -4.98 1.69 1.85
C ILE A 78 -5.35 3.16 1.90
N GLY A 79 -6.61 3.54 1.78
CA GLY A 79 -6.96 4.94 1.81
C GLY A 79 -8.46 5.14 1.72
N ALA A 80 -8.95 6.08 2.51
CA ALA A 80 -10.34 6.47 2.44
C ALA A 80 -10.68 6.94 1.02
N SER A 81 -11.79 6.41 0.50
CA SER A 81 -12.48 7.01 -0.63
C SER A 81 -12.99 8.40 -0.24
N GLU A 82 -12.86 9.38 -1.13
CA GLU A 82 -13.37 10.72 -0.86
C GLU A 82 -14.91 10.72 -0.89
N ALA A 83 -15.53 11.42 0.06
CA ALA A 83 -16.99 11.47 0.14
C ALA A 83 -17.59 12.02 -1.17
N GLY A 84 -18.57 11.31 -1.71
CA GLY A 84 -19.22 11.68 -2.97
C GLY A 84 -18.46 11.28 -4.24
N THR A 85 -17.28 10.65 -4.14
CA THR A 85 -16.49 10.24 -5.32
C THR A 85 -16.62 8.75 -5.67
N ALA A 86 -17.56 8.03 -5.07
CA ALA A 86 -17.76 6.59 -5.34
C ALA A 86 -18.02 6.28 -6.83
N HIS A 87 -18.66 7.20 -7.56
CA HIS A 87 -18.89 7.05 -9.00
C HIS A 87 -17.61 7.23 -9.86
N LEU A 88 -16.51 7.70 -9.24
CA LEU A 88 -15.21 7.91 -9.88
C LEU A 88 -14.18 6.85 -9.43
N THR A 89 -14.57 5.93 -8.54
CA THR A 89 -13.73 4.79 -8.18
C THR A 89 -13.83 3.72 -9.24
N ARG A 90 -12.73 3.04 -9.52
CA ARG A 90 -12.68 1.90 -10.41
C ARG A 90 -11.79 0.81 -9.84
N SER A 91 -12.05 -0.41 -10.26
CA SER A 91 -11.28 -1.59 -9.88
C SER A 91 -10.60 -2.16 -11.12
N VAL A 92 -9.32 -2.52 -11.01
CA VAL A 92 -8.55 -3.10 -12.12
C VAL A 92 -7.83 -4.37 -11.66
N ALA A 93 -7.74 -5.35 -12.56
CA ALA A 93 -7.00 -6.57 -12.27
C ALA A 93 -5.49 -6.30 -12.39
N VAL A 94 -4.71 -6.75 -11.40
CA VAL A 94 -3.26 -6.55 -11.36
C VAL A 94 -2.54 -7.86 -11.06
N ALA A 95 -1.39 -8.06 -11.69
CA ALA A 95 -0.50 -9.17 -11.35
C ALA A 95 0.32 -8.83 -10.10
N LEU A 96 0.22 -9.68 -9.09
CA LEU A 96 0.83 -9.54 -7.78
C LEU A 96 1.96 -10.55 -7.61
N THR A 97 3.09 -10.10 -7.07
CA THR A 97 4.19 -10.97 -6.66
C THR A 97 4.39 -10.85 -5.16
N ALA A 98 4.41 -11.98 -4.45
CA ALA A 98 4.68 -11.98 -3.01
C ALA A 98 6.13 -12.35 -2.71
N HIS A 99 6.67 -11.69 -1.69
CA HIS A 99 7.96 -11.96 -1.09
C HIS A 99 7.77 -12.13 0.42
N ARG A 100 8.47 -13.11 0.99
CA ARG A 100 8.43 -13.32 2.43
C ARG A 100 9.25 -12.24 3.10
N GLU A 101 8.64 -11.57 4.06
CA GLU A 101 9.37 -10.72 5.00
C GLU A 101 9.61 -11.46 6.33
N HIS A 102 10.44 -10.85 7.16
CA HIS A 102 10.69 -11.36 8.51
C HIS A 102 9.42 -11.22 9.38
N HIS A 103 9.37 -11.99 10.48
CA HIS A 103 8.34 -11.86 11.53
C HIS A 103 6.88 -12.14 11.10
N GLY A 104 6.65 -12.98 10.08
CA GLY A 104 5.29 -13.34 9.67
C GLY A 104 4.58 -12.22 8.90
N LEU A 105 5.35 -11.49 8.10
CA LEU A 105 4.84 -10.53 7.14
C LEU A 105 5.11 -11.01 5.72
N VAL A 106 4.27 -10.57 4.79
CA VAL A 106 4.38 -10.82 3.36
C VAL A 106 4.37 -9.47 2.65
N ALA A 107 5.40 -9.20 1.84
CA ALA A 107 5.45 -8.07 0.93
C ALA A 107 4.81 -8.45 -0.40
N VAL A 108 3.82 -7.69 -0.85
CA VAL A 108 3.14 -7.91 -2.13
C VAL A 108 3.46 -6.76 -3.06
N SER A 109 4.10 -7.04 -4.18
CA SER A 109 4.54 -6.05 -5.16
C SER A 109 3.76 -6.15 -6.47
N PHE A 110 3.48 -5.00 -7.07
CA PHE A 110 2.81 -4.88 -8.38
C PHE A 110 3.23 -3.60 -9.10
N ARG A 111 2.91 -3.51 -10.39
CA ARG A 111 3.24 -2.35 -11.22
C ARG A 111 2.37 -1.16 -10.83
N ARG A 112 3.00 0.02 -10.72
CA ARG A 112 2.31 1.27 -10.43
C ARG A 112 1.47 1.78 -11.61
N SER A 113 1.78 1.33 -12.82
CA SER A 113 0.98 1.58 -14.03
C SER A 113 0.91 0.35 -14.92
N GLY A 114 -0.21 0.25 -15.63
CA GLY A 114 -0.51 -0.76 -16.65
C GLY A 114 -1.15 -0.12 -17.88
N GLU A 115 -1.76 -0.93 -18.73
CA GLU A 115 -2.38 -0.47 -19.99
C GLU A 115 -3.56 0.48 -19.75
N ASP A 116 -4.35 0.24 -18.70
CA ASP A 116 -5.61 0.91 -18.40
C ASP A 116 -5.61 1.70 -17.07
N TYR A 117 -4.51 1.64 -16.33
CA TYR A 117 -4.40 2.28 -15.02
C TYR A 117 -3.04 2.95 -14.76
N GLU A 118 -3.09 3.98 -13.94
CA GLU A 118 -1.93 4.61 -13.33
C GLU A 118 -2.29 4.97 -11.89
N ILE A 119 -1.37 4.68 -10.98
CA ILE A 119 -1.45 5.08 -9.59
C ILE A 119 -0.57 6.31 -9.41
N SER A 120 -1.18 7.44 -9.07
CA SER A 120 -0.49 8.69 -8.78
C SER A 120 -0.30 8.89 -7.28
N PHE A 121 -1.14 8.25 -6.45
CA PHE A 121 -1.04 8.30 -4.99
C PHE A 121 -1.16 6.91 -4.37
N PRO A 122 -0.34 6.58 -3.35
CA PRO A 122 0.62 7.47 -2.71
C PRO A 122 1.85 7.77 -3.58
N SER A 123 2.33 9.02 -3.53
CA SER A 123 3.52 9.46 -4.27
C SER A 123 4.82 9.31 -3.46
N GLY A 124 4.73 8.67 -2.29
CA GLY A 124 5.82 8.50 -1.31
C GLY A 124 5.94 9.65 -0.31
N ASN A 125 6.40 9.33 0.91
CA ASN A 125 6.47 10.19 2.11
C ASN A 125 5.12 10.77 2.57
N GLN A 126 4.02 10.13 2.19
CA GLN A 126 2.67 10.50 2.62
C GLN A 126 2.17 9.47 3.62
N CYS A 127 1.56 9.95 4.71
CA CYS A 127 0.91 9.09 5.68
C CYS A 127 -0.58 9.42 5.77
N TRP A 128 -1.36 8.42 6.13
CA TRP A 128 -2.78 8.55 6.40
C TRP A 128 -3.16 7.62 7.55
N GLU A 129 -4.32 7.85 8.14
CA GLU A 129 -4.88 7.00 9.17
C GLU A 129 -5.93 6.08 8.54
N ILE A 130 -5.79 4.77 8.75
CA ILE A 130 -6.80 3.78 8.37
C ILE A 130 -7.52 3.29 9.63
N GLY A 131 -8.85 3.20 9.56
CA GLY A 131 -9.63 2.58 10.62
C GLY A 131 -9.46 1.06 10.58
N ARG A 132 -9.15 0.44 11.71
CA ARG A 132 -9.22 -1.01 11.87
C ARG A 132 -10.67 -1.42 12.12
N PRO A 133 -11.31 -2.18 11.21
CA PRO A 133 -12.72 -2.52 11.32
C PRO A 133 -13.01 -3.44 12.53
N ASP A 134 -12.01 -4.19 12.98
CA ASP A 134 -12.08 -5.15 14.08
C ASP A 134 -11.92 -4.52 15.48
N SER A 135 -11.18 -3.43 15.60
CA SER A 135 -10.87 -2.79 16.89
C SER A 135 -11.44 -1.38 17.07
N GLY A 136 -11.91 -0.74 15.99
CA GLY A 136 -12.31 0.67 16.00
C GLY A 136 -11.15 1.65 16.23
N SER A 137 -9.91 1.18 16.27
CA SER A 137 -8.71 2.01 16.39
C SER A 137 -8.22 2.48 15.03
N THR A 138 -7.54 3.62 14.95
CA THR A 138 -6.82 4.02 13.73
C THR A 138 -5.37 3.53 13.75
N VAL A 139 -4.84 3.17 12.58
CA VAL A 139 -3.41 2.91 12.36
C VAL A 139 -2.88 3.93 11.36
N ARG A 140 -1.70 4.48 11.64
CA ARG A 140 -1.02 5.35 10.69
C ARG A 140 -0.23 4.50 9.69
N VAL A 141 -0.59 4.58 8.42
CA VAL A 141 0.16 3.95 7.34
C VAL A 141 0.90 5.04 6.58
N CYS A 142 2.19 4.82 6.36
CA CYS A 142 3.04 5.72 5.61
C CYS A 142 3.55 5.03 4.35
N SER A 143 3.47 5.74 3.23
CA SER A 143 4.23 5.44 2.03
C SER A 143 5.65 5.97 2.16
N VAL A 144 6.62 5.17 1.76
CA VAL A 144 8.03 5.59 1.69
C VAL A 144 8.53 5.46 0.26
N LEU A 145 9.35 6.42 -0.18
CA LEU A 145 10.04 6.34 -1.45
C LEU A 145 11.22 5.37 -1.33
N THR A 146 11.29 4.42 -2.25
CA THR A 146 12.43 3.52 -2.43
C THR A 146 13.02 3.71 -3.83
N GLY A 147 14.27 3.29 -4.01
CA GLY A 147 15.07 3.50 -5.22
C GLY A 147 15.29 2.24 -6.04
#